data_AF-A0A9W9HUP7-F1
#
_entry.id   AF-A0A9W9HUP7-F1
#
_cell.length_a   1.000
_cell.length_b   1.000
_cell.length_c   1.000
_cell.angle_alpha   90.00
_cell.angle_beta   90.00
_cell.angle_gamma   90.00
#
_symmetry.space_group_name_H-M   'P 1'
#
loop_
_entity.id
_entity.type
_entity.pdbx_description
1 polymer ?
#
loop_
_entity_poly.entity_id
_entity_poly.type
_entity_poly.pdbx_seq_one_letter_code
_entity_poly.pdbx_strand_id
1 'polypeptide(L)'
;MEGRKVPGVPFSEYCEQSQCPLFTVLPPEIRSEIFAHALTGAADLTQPPDQGNYCTRPGYENGHRTWTQLLTTCKRVYTEAWFMPFINSEHAFYMTSDERRPQRVASAKKLQQSLDLIRDRHGGTNGGSIRIFSQLAELETTKDFQGIFTMRHFRPTNVAITIRYTDTWYWESNSPLRIKGSWGERLILPASVSCFQIELESIERRKEEVDYVATEAATKWHFTRSDGTRFLSKPSNIAITRWSGSSMLGRERWVRDEARPGQLDYYVATVTWRPSPESPKPRPDKNPDIRVDWDRPAPKQLEYDSIPEESLMYARIPPNSTAEEAATAYYGFKHKSLMIIPS
;
A
#
# COMPACT_ATOMS: atom_id res chain seq x y z
N MET A 1 22.98 -50.25 6.99
CA MET A 1 22.23 -49.85 5.79
C MET A 1 22.59 -48.42 5.47
N GLU A 2 23.60 -48.25 4.62
CA GLU A 2 24.01 -46.94 4.11
C GLU A 2 22.96 -46.42 3.15
N GLY A 3 22.39 -45.25 3.45
CA GLY A 3 21.50 -44.55 2.54
C GLY A 3 22.29 -44.06 1.33
N ARG A 4 22.02 -44.66 0.16
CA ARG A 4 22.46 -44.12 -1.14
C ARG A 4 21.99 -42.67 -1.25
N LYS A 5 22.93 -41.72 -1.18
CA LYS A 5 22.74 -40.40 -1.77
C LYS A 5 22.60 -40.60 -3.28
N VAL A 6 21.39 -40.46 -3.79
CA VAL A 6 21.15 -40.29 -5.22
C VAL A 6 21.86 -39.00 -5.63
N PRO A 7 22.80 -39.01 -6.59
CA PRO A 7 23.42 -37.80 -7.09
C PRO A 7 22.33 -36.91 -7.67
N GLY A 8 22.08 -35.74 -7.04
CA GLY A 8 21.18 -34.76 -7.61
C GLY A 8 21.79 -34.25 -8.91
N VAL A 9 21.08 -34.42 -10.03
CA VAL A 9 21.42 -33.75 -11.30
C VAL A 9 21.55 -32.26 -11.01
N PRO A 10 22.64 -31.59 -11.43
CA PRO A 10 22.83 -30.17 -11.19
C PRO A 10 21.61 -29.37 -11.66
N PHE A 11 21.14 -28.44 -10.83
CA PHE A 11 20.03 -27.56 -11.20
C PHE A 11 20.39 -26.69 -12.44
N SER A 12 21.67 -26.61 -12.81
CA SER A 12 22.21 -25.94 -13.99
C SER A 12 22.08 -26.69 -15.32
N GLU A 13 21.85 -28.02 -15.32
CA GLU A 13 21.74 -28.78 -16.57
C GLU A 13 20.31 -28.74 -17.12
N TYR A 14 20.06 -28.07 -18.24
CA TYR A 14 18.74 -28.02 -18.88
C TYR A 14 18.82 -28.32 -20.37
N CYS A 15 17.73 -28.82 -20.93
CA CYS A 15 17.60 -28.95 -22.39
C CYS A 15 17.48 -27.54 -22.98
N GLU A 16 18.30 -27.23 -23.99
CA GLU A 16 18.34 -25.93 -24.67
C GLU A 16 17.01 -25.52 -25.31
N GLN A 17 16.04 -26.42 -25.49
CA GLN A 17 14.76 -26.08 -26.13
C GLN A 17 14.95 -25.47 -27.54
N SER A 18 15.94 -25.94 -28.30
CA SER A 18 16.24 -25.44 -29.66
C SER A 18 15.12 -25.68 -30.68
N GLN A 19 14.12 -26.49 -30.34
CA GLN A 19 12.89 -26.63 -31.13
C GLN A 19 11.86 -25.51 -30.90
N CYS A 20 12.05 -24.65 -29.90
CA CYS A 20 11.08 -23.63 -29.50
C CYS A 20 11.50 -22.24 -30.05
N PRO A 21 10.65 -21.58 -30.87
CA PRO A 21 10.94 -20.24 -31.40
C PRO A 21 11.23 -19.19 -30.32
N LEU A 22 10.66 -19.34 -29.12
CA LEU A 22 10.97 -18.48 -27.98
C LEU A 22 12.48 -18.44 -27.70
N PHE A 23 13.17 -19.57 -27.80
CA PHE A 23 14.60 -19.68 -27.47
C PHE A 23 15.53 -19.60 -28.70
N THR A 24 15.02 -19.84 -29.91
CA THR A 24 15.82 -19.78 -31.14
C THR A 24 15.67 -18.51 -31.95
N VAL A 25 14.53 -17.83 -31.84
CA VAL A 25 14.25 -16.58 -32.57
C VAL A 25 14.43 -15.38 -31.67
N LEU A 26 13.95 -15.43 -30.43
CA LEU A 26 13.99 -14.27 -29.54
C LEU A 26 15.30 -14.21 -28.76
N PRO A 27 15.99 -13.07 -28.74
CA PRO A 27 17.19 -12.90 -27.95
C PRO A 27 16.85 -12.84 -26.44
N PRO A 28 17.82 -13.13 -25.56
CA PRO A 28 17.60 -13.20 -24.11
C PRO A 28 16.94 -11.96 -23.50
N GLU A 29 17.24 -10.77 -24.02
CA GLU A 29 16.70 -9.50 -23.56
C GLU A 29 15.19 -9.44 -23.77
N ILE A 30 14.72 -9.82 -24.96
CA ILE A 30 13.29 -9.84 -25.29
C ILE A 30 12.57 -10.92 -24.48
N ARG A 31 13.20 -12.08 -24.26
CA ARG A 31 12.64 -13.11 -23.37
C ARG A 31 12.50 -12.59 -21.94
N SER A 32 13.51 -11.87 -21.44
CA SER A 32 13.48 -11.27 -20.10
C SER A 32 12.31 -10.32 -19.94
N GLU A 33 12.04 -9.46 -20.92
CA GLU A 33 10.87 -8.57 -20.92
C GLU A 33 9.54 -9.35 -20.92
N ILE A 34 9.42 -10.38 -21.77
CA ILE A 34 8.23 -11.24 -21.82
C ILE A 34 8.00 -11.92 -20.46
N PHE A 35 9.06 -12.50 -19.89
CA PHE A 35 8.99 -13.17 -18.59
C PHE A 35 8.67 -12.19 -17.48
N ALA A 36 9.25 -10.99 -17.51
CA ALA A 36 8.98 -9.95 -16.53
C ALA A 36 7.50 -9.56 -16.57
N HIS A 37 6.94 -9.29 -17.75
CA HIS A 37 5.51 -8.99 -17.90
C HIS A 37 4.61 -10.15 -17.44
N ALA A 38 4.94 -11.40 -17.80
CA ALA A 38 4.15 -12.56 -17.43
C ALA A 38 4.21 -12.91 -15.93
N LEU A 39 5.32 -12.56 -15.26
CA LEU A 39 5.59 -12.90 -13.86
C LEU A 39 5.47 -11.70 -12.91
N THR A 40 5.04 -10.54 -13.40
CA THR A 40 4.68 -9.41 -12.55
C THR A 40 3.29 -9.65 -11.95
N GLY A 41 3.11 -9.32 -10.66
CA GLY A 41 1.80 -9.42 -10.02
C GLY A 41 0.79 -8.48 -10.67
N ALA A 42 -0.43 -8.97 -10.90
CA ALA A 42 -1.54 -8.15 -11.41
C ALA A 42 -2.84 -8.46 -10.65
N ALA A 43 -3.86 -7.63 -10.85
CA ALA A 43 -5.16 -7.77 -10.23
C ALA A 43 -5.82 -9.13 -10.59
N ASP A 44 -6.23 -9.89 -9.57
CA ASP A 44 -6.99 -11.13 -9.74
C ASP A 44 -8.46 -10.82 -10.00
N LEU A 45 -8.81 -10.70 -11.29
CA LEU A 45 -10.18 -10.42 -11.73
C LEU A 45 -11.16 -11.57 -11.51
N THR A 46 -10.70 -12.73 -11.02
CA THR A 46 -11.58 -13.86 -10.69
C THR A 46 -12.30 -13.68 -9.36
N GLN A 47 -11.86 -12.72 -8.54
CA GLN A 47 -12.49 -12.37 -7.28
C GLN A 47 -13.18 -11.01 -7.44
N PRO A 48 -14.40 -10.84 -6.92
CA PRO A 48 -15.05 -9.54 -6.94
C PRO A 48 -14.23 -8.54 -6.11
N PRO A 49 -14.23 -7.25 -6.49
CA PRO A 49 -13.72 -6.19 -5.63
C PRO A 49 -14.45 -6.26 -4.30
N ASP A 50 -13.71 -6.06 -3.20
CA ASP A 50 -14.30 -6.02 -1.87
C ASP A 50 -15.01 -4.67 -1.69
N GLN A 51 -16.28 -4.63 -2.08
CA GLN A 51 -17.12 -3.44 -2.03
C GLN A 51 -17.40 -3.07 -0.58
N GLY A 52 -17.03 -1.84 -0.18
CA GLY A 52 -17.31 -1.31 1.16
C GLY A 52 -16.17 -1.44 2.18
N ASN A 53 -15.00 -1.93 1.76
CA ASN A 53 -13.83 -1.99 2.62
C ASN A 53 -12.97 -0.71 2.55
N TYR A 54 -12.08 -0.53 3.51
CA TYR A 54 -11.14 0.60 3.53
C TYR A 54 -9.96 0.45 2.54
N CYS A 55 -9.90 -0.64 1.78
CA CYS A 55 -8.71 -1.04 1.02
C CYS A 55 -8.78 -0.70 -0.47
N THR A 56 -9.97 -0.49 -1.02
CA THR A 56 -10.14 -0.17 -2.45
C THR A 56 -9.42 1.14 -2.79
N ARG A 57 -8.48 1.07 -3.72
CA ARG A 57 -7.78 2.22 -4.33
C ARG A 57 -7.19 1.83 -5.68
N PRO A 58 -6.73 2.78 -6.51
CA PRO A 58 -6.11 2.50 -7.81
C PRO A 58 -4.95 1.51 -7.68
N GLY A 59 -5.02 0.42 -8.44
CA GLY A 59 -4.02 -0.66 -8.43
C GLY A 59 -4.09 -1.59 -7.21
N TYR A 60 -5.15 -1.52 -6.42
CA TYR A 60 -5.45 -2.39 -5.27
C TYR A 60 -6.96 -2.68 -5.16
N GLU A 61 -7.69 -2.57 -6.27
CA GLU A 61 -9.14 -2.79 -6.33
C GLU A 61 -9.50 -4.26 -6.07
N ASN A 62 -8.60 -5.16 -6.49
CA ASN A 62 -8.70 -6.60 -6.29
C ASN A 62 -7.45 -7.11 -5.60
N GLY A 63 -7.51 -8.33 -5.05
CA GLY A 63 -6.31 -9.01 -4.59
C GLY A 63 -5.30 -9.16 -5.73
N HIS A 64 -4.02 -8.89 -5.46
CA HIS A 64 -2.97 -9.10 -6.44
C HIS A 64 -2.48 -10.53 -6.42
N ARG A 65 -2.23 -11.08 -7.61
CA ARG A 65 -1.70 -12.43 -7.79
C ARG A 65 -0.58 -12.41 -8.81
N THR A 66 0.45 -13.21 -8.53
CA THR A 66 1.47 -13.55 -9.52
C THR A 66 1.20 -14.96 -10.04
N TRP A 67 1.05 -15.11 -11.34
CA TRP A 67 0.84 -16.40 -12.00
C TRP A 67 2.19 -17.04 -12.32
N THR A 68 2.54 -18.09 -11.59
CA THR A 68 3.84 -18.76 -11.70
C THR A 68 3.84 -19.97 -12.64
N GLN A 69 2.73 -20.23 -13.35
CA GLN A 69 2.59 -21.37 -14.28
C GLN A 69 3.70 -21.36 -15.34
N LEU A 70 4.10 -20.17 -15.82
CA LEU A 70 5.21 -20.04 -16.77
C LEU A 70 6.50 -20.69 -16.24
N LEU A 71 6.83 -20.54 -14.95
CA LEU A 71 8.01 -21.13 -14.34
C LEU A 71 7.98 -22.67 -14.31
N THR A 72 6.78 -23.26 -14.43
CA THR A 72 6.59 -24.72 -14.44
C THR A 72 6.64 -25.34 -15.83
N THR A 73 6.75 -24.52 -16.90
CA THR A 73 6.72 -25.00 -18.29
C THR A 73 7.96 -25.81 -18.67
N CYS A 74 9.16 -25.27 -18.42
CA CYS A 74 10.41 -26.00 -18.62
C CYS A 74 11.54 -25.43 -17.74
N LYS A 75 12.60 -26.23 -17.57
CA LYS A 75 13.76 -25.86 -16.75
C LYS A 75 14.49 -24.63 -17.29
N ARG A 76 14.50 -24.38 -18.61
CA ARG A 76 15.14 -23.20 -19.19
C ARG A 76 14.42 -21.91 -18.79
N VAL A 77 13.08 -21.87 -18.89
CA VAL A 77 12.27 -20.74 -18.38
C VAL A 77 12.52 -20.54 -16.89
N TYR A 78 12.48 -21.62 -16.10
CA TYR A 78 12.73 -21.53 -14.67
C TYR A 78 14.10 -20.90 -14.38
N THR A 79 15.16 -21.39 -15.02
CA THR A 79 16.53 -20.89 -14.82
C THR A 79 16.67 -19.41 -15.20
N GLU A 80 16.03 -18.97 -16.29
CA GLU A 80 16.07 -17.58 -16.75
C GLU A 80 15.19 -16.63 -15.88
N ALA A 81 14.13 -17.12 -15.21
CA ALA A 81 13.08 -16.26 -14.70
C ALA A 81 12.58 -16.51 -13.26
N TRP A 82 13.07 -17.53 -12.54
CA TRP A 82 12.54 -17.92 -11.21
C TRP A 82 12.45 -16.76 -10.19
N PHE A 83 13.33 -15.77 -10.30
CA PHE A 83 13.45 -14.64 -9.38
C PHE A 83 12.47 -13.49 -9.70
N MET A 84 11.97 -13.43 -10.93
CA MET A 84 11.13 -12.32 -11.43
C MET A 84 9.86 -12.08 -10.60
N PRO A 85 9.11 -13.12 -10.13
CA PRO A 85 7.98 -12.92 -9.23
C PRO A 85 8.32 -12.09 -7.99
N PHE A 86 9.56 -12.18 -7.52
CA PHE A 86 10.01 -11.48 -6.32
C PHE A 86 10.53 -10.09 -6.62
N ILE A 87 11.33 -9.93 -7.67
CA ILE A 87 11.99 -8.65 -7.96
C ILE A 87 11.10 -7.64 -8.71
N ASN A 88 10.06 -8.12 -9.42
CA ASN A 88 9.16 -7.27 -10.19
C ASN A 88 7.89 -6.92 -9.42
N SER A 89 7.59 -7.65 -8.34
CA SER A 89 6.41 -7.39 -7.54
C SER A 89 6.66 -6.31 -6.49
N GLU A 90 5.63 -5.51 -6.23
CA GLU A 90 5.52 -4.71 -5.03
C GLU A 90 4.98 -5.58 -3.89
N HIS A 91 5.76 -5.74 -2.83
CA HIS A 91 5.38 -6.53 -1.66
C HIS A 91 4.66 -5.63 -0.67
N ALA A 92 3.33 -5.75 -0.64
CA ALA A 92 2.46 -4.95 0.21
C ALA A 92 2.33 -5.54 1.62
N PHE A 93 2.51 -4.71 2.64
CA PHE A 93 2.30 -4.99 4.05
C PHE A 93 1.27 -4.02 4.63
N TYR A 94 0.55 -4.45 5.67
CA TYR A 94 -0.52 -3.67 6.29
C TYR A 94 -0.26 -3.57 7.80
N MET A 95 0.09 -2.36 8.25
CA MET A 95 0.22 -1.96 9.64
C MET A 95 -1.07 -1.22 10.05
N THR A 96 -2.17 -1.96 10.16
CA THR A 96 -3.52 -1.42 10.37
C THR A 96 -4.34 -2.39 11.21
N SER A 97 -5.52 -1.95 11.68
CA SER A 97 -6.55 -2.87 12.17
C SER A 97 -7.00 -3.87 11.09
N ASP A 98 -7.62 -4.97 11.51
CA ASP A 98 -7.98 -6.10 10.64
C ASP A 98 -8.99 -5.73 9.54
N GLU A 99 -9.93 -4.83 9.84
CA GLU A 99 -10.93 -4.35 8.88
C GLU A 99 -10.33 -3.44 7.78
N ARG A 100 -9.09 -2.97 7.98
CA ARG A 100 -8.39 -2.00 7.12
C ARG A 100 -7.35 -2.63 6.20
N ARG A 101 -7.31 -3.96 6.16
CA ARG A 101 -6.44 -4.75 5.30
C ARG A 101 -7.23 -5.82 4.54
N PRO A 102 -6.76 -6.27 3.37
CA PRO A 102 -7.35 -7.42 2.69
C PRO A 102 -7.36 -8.66 3.58
N GLN A 103 -8.33 -9.56 3.38
CA GLN A 103 -8.42 -10.80 4.15
C GLN A 103 -7.16 -11.68 4.05
N ARG A 104 -6.48 -11.65 2.89
CA ARG A 104 -5.28 -12.45 2.61
C ARG A 104 -4.08 -11.54 2.46
N VAL A 105 -3.36 -11.34 3.56
CA VAL A 105 -2.09 -10.59 3.57
C VAL A 105 -0.92 -11.49 3.96
N ALA A 106 0.23 -11.31 3.31
CA ALA A 106 1.48 -11.92 3.72
C ALA A 106 2.08 -11.10 4.87
N SER A 107 2.56 -11.78 5.93
CA SER A 107 3.34 -11.13 6.97
C SER A 107 4.83 -11.15 6.61
N ALA A 108 5.61 -10.25 7.20
CA ALA A 108 7.08 -10.26 7.07
C ALA A 108 7.66 -11.63 7.44
N LYS A 109 7.11 -12.30 8.47
CA LYS A 109 7.50 -13.66 8.86
C LYS A 109 7.28 -14.70 7.74
N LYS A 110 6.12 -14.68 7.08
CA LYS A 110 5.82 -15.61 5.97
C LYS A 110 6.73 -15.32 4.77
N LEU A 111 6.96 -14.03 4.46
CA LEU A 111 7.88 -13.68 3.38
C LEU A 111 9.32 -14.10 3.70
N GLN A 112 9.78 -13.93 4.94
CA GLN A 112 11.10 -14.40 5.38
C GLN A 112 11.28 -15.92 5.16
N GLN A 113 10.27 -16.73 5.48
CA GLN A 113 10.34 -18.18 5.24
C GLN A 113 10.53 -18.50 3.75
N SER A 114 9.83 -17.78 2.87
CA SER A 114 10.01 -17.92 1.43
C SER A 114 11.41 -17.47 0.99
N LEU A 115 11.92 -16.37 1.54
CA LEU A 115 13.25 -15.83 1.24
C LEU A 115 14.37 -16.77 1.68
N ASP A 116 14.24 -17.42 2.84
CA ASP A 116 15.19 -18.43 3.32
C ASP A 116 15.22 -19.63 2.35
N LEU A 117 14.05 -20.13 1.93
CA LEU A 117 13.97 -21.22 0.94
C LEU A 117 14.59 -20.86 -0.41
N ILE A 118 14.35 -19.64 -0.88
CA ILE A 118 14.94 -19.12 -2.12
C ILE A 118 16.46 -19.04 -1.97
N ARG A 119 16.94 -18.52 -0.84
CA ARG A 119 18.36 -18.39 -0.56
C ARG A 119 19.06 -19.74 -0.64
N ASP A 120 18.48 -20.76 -0.01
CA ASP A 120 19.04 -22.10 0.03
C ASP A 120 19.10 -22.76 -1.35
N ARG A 121 18.12 -22.48 -2.22
CA ARG A 121 18.02 -23.11 -3.54
C ARG A 121 18.75 -22.35 -4.65
N HIS A 122 18.78 -21.02 -4.58
CA HIS A 122 19.16 -20.17 -5.71
C HIS A 122 20.13 -19.04 -5.36
N GLY A 123 20.46 -18.86 -4.08
CA GLY A 123 21.28 -17.73 -3.65
C GLY A 123 20.50 -16.43 -3.53
N GLY A 124 21.15 -15.29 -3.79
CA GLY A 124 20.56 -13.98 -3.48
C GLY A 124 19.85 -13.32 -4.64
N THR A 125 18.68 -12.74 -4.34
CA THR A 125 17.96 -11.83 -5.23
C THR A 125 18.18 -10.38 -4.81
N ASN A 126 18.38 -9.50 -5.78
CA ASN A 126 18.41 -8.05 -5.59
C ASN A 126 17.23 -7.44 -6.37
N GLY A 127 16.55 -6.45 -5.80
CA GLY A 127 15.38 -5.82 -6.40
C GLY A 127 14.10 -6.03 -5.61
N GLY A 128 12.99 -5.64 -6.23
CA GLY A 128 11.68 -5.58 -5.59
C GLY A 128 11.40 -4.23 -4.93
N SER A 129 10.12 -4.05 -4.60
CA SER A 129 9.61 -2.87 -3.91
C SER A 129 8.83 -3.28 -2.68
N ILE A 130 8.88 -2.48 -1.63
CA ILE A 130 8.02 -2.62 -0.44
C ILE A 130 6.97 -1.52 -0.47
N ARG A 131 5.71 -1.87 -0.21
CA ARG A 131 4.68 -0.91 0.16
C ARG A 131 4.13 -1.25 1.54
N ILE A 132 3.98 -0.24 2.40
CA ILE A 132 3.38 -0.39 3.72
C ILE A 132 2.15 0.52 3.77
N PHE A 133 0.98 -0.06 3.86
CA PHE A 133 -0.23 0.67 4.24
C PHE A 133 -0.23 0.80 5.76
N SER A 134 -0.27 2.02 6.27
CA SER A 134 -0.07 2.27 7.69
C SER A 134 -1.15 3.19 8.24
N GLN A 135 -1.81 2.70 9.29
CA GLN A 135 -2.63 3.55 10.14
C GLN A 135 -1.71 4.38 11.03
N LEU A 136 -2.01 5.67 11.23
CA LEU A 136 -1.17 6.55 12.04
C LEU A 136 -1.02 6.05 13.49
N ALA A 137 -2.04 5.40 14.04
CA ALA A 137 -1.95 4.77 15.35
C ALA A 137 -0.79 3.76 15.41
N GLU A 138 -0.75 2.81 14.47
CA GLU A 138 0.30 1.80 14.36
C GLU A 138 1.66 2.41 13.99
N LEU A 139 1.69 3.34 13.03
CA LEU A 139 2.91 4.00 12.59
C LEU A 139 3.61 4.76 13.72
N GLU A 140 2.86 5.55 14.48
CA GLU A 140 3.41 6.39 15.55
C GLU A 140 3.89 5.56 16.75
N THR A 141 3.33 4.36 16.97
CA THR A 141 3.69 3.48 18.09
C THR A 141 4.64 2.35 17.72
N THR A 142 4.87 2.09 16.44
CA THR A 142 5.73 0.98 15.97
C THR A 142 7.13 1.02 16.58
N LYS A 143 7.71 -0.14 16.86
CA LYS A 143 9.08 -0.24 17.38
C LYS A 143 10.07 -0.70 16.31
N ASP A 144 9.62 -1.57 15.42
CA ASP A 144 10.47 -2.33 14.50
C ASP A 144 9.80 -2.56 13.12
N PHE A 145 8.69 -1.87 12.83
CA PHE A 145 7.90 -2.06 11.61
C PHE A 145 7.53 -3.53 11.38
N GLN A 146 7.20 -4.26 12.45
CA GLN A 146 6.82 -5.68 12.39
C GLN A 146 7.89 -6.56 11.72
N GLY A 147 9.16 -6.14 11.78
CA GLY A 147 10.30 -6.83 11.16
C GLY A 147 10.39 -6.69 9.63
N ILE A 148 9.60 -5.80 9.00
CA ILE A 148 9.60 -5.64 7.53
C ILE A 148 10.99 -5.26 7.02
N PHE A 149 11.67 -4.32 7.68
CA PHE A 149 12.99 -3.83 7.25
C PHE A 149 14.18 -4.67 7.74
N THR A 150 13.93 -5.66 8.60
CA THR A 150 14.95 -6.58 9.11
C THR A 150 14.94 -7.93 8.42
N MET A 151 14.06 -8.12 7.42
CA MET A 151 14.04 -9.32 6.60
C MET A 151 15.38 -9.55 5.91
N ARG A 152 15.91 -10.77 6.03
CA ARG A 152 17.16 -11.20 5.40
C ARG A 152 16.91 -11.62 3.97
N HIS A 153 17.96 -11.54 3.15
CA HIS A 153 17.99 -11.98 1.76
C HIS A 153 17.09 -11.21 0.80
N PHE A 154 16.32 -10.24 1.31
CA PHE A 154 15.56 -9.29 0.52
C PHE A 154 16.28 -7.96 0.44
N ARG A 155 16.42 -7.44 -0.78
CA ARG A 155 17.17 -6.23 -1.09
C ARG A 155 16.33 -5.30 -1.96
N PRO A 156 15.25 -4.73 -1.40
CA PRO A 156 14.37 -3.83 -2.13
C PRO A 156 15.12 -2.56 -2.52
N THR A 157 14.76 -2.00 -3.67
CA THR A 157 15.29 -0.71 -4.15
C THR A 157 14.35 0.44 -3.82
N ASN A 158 13.05 0.16 -3.76
CA ASN A 158 12.01 1.14 -3.45
C ASN A 158 11.23 0.74 -2.19
N VAL A 159 10.92 1.72 -1.35
CA VAL A 159 10.05 1.57 -0.19
C VAL A 159 9.03 2.71 -0.20
N ALA A 160 7.75 2.39 -0.07
CA ALA A 160 6.67 3.35 0.08
C ALA A 160 5.88 3.10 1.36
N ILE A 161 5.53 4.16 2.09
CA ILE A 161 4.51 4.13 3.14
C ILE A 161 3.30 4.92 2.64
N THR A 162 2.14 4.29 2.59
CA THR A 162 0.87 4.94 2.24
C THR A 162 0.03 5.12 3.49
N ILE A 163 -0.35 6.37 3.77
CA ILE A 163 -1.31 6.75 4.81
C ILE A 163 -2.58 7.18 4.07
N ARG A 164 -3.61 6.32 4.11
CA ARG A 164 -4.90 6.57 3.47
C ARG A 164 -5.69 7.65 4.22
N TYR A 165 -6.69 8.22 3.57
CA TYR A 165 -7.61 9.19 4.18
C TYR A 165 -8.12 8.70 5.55
N THR A 166 -8.61 7.47 5.55
CA THR A 166 -9.20 6.84 6.74
C THR A 166 -8.17 6.38 7.76
N ASP A 167 -6.89 6.32 7.40
CA ASP A 167 -5.82 5.84 8.28
C ASP A 167 -5.26 6.96 9.18
N THR A 168 -5.82 8.16 9.07
CA THR A 168 -5.45 9.33 9.88
C THR A 168 -6.21 9.35 11.21
N TRP A 169 -5.67 10.06 12.20
CA TRP A 169 -6.28 10.15 13.53
C TRP A 169 -7.66 10.83 13.48
N TYR A 170 -8.68 10.14 13.98
CA TYR A 170 -10.05 10.66 14.13
C TYR A 170 -10.60 11.29 12.84
N TRP A 171 -10.31 10.67 11.70
CA TRP A 171 -10.80 11.09 10.40
C TRP A 171 -12.34 11.07 10.36
N GLU A 172 -12.95 10.15 11.09
CA GLU A 172 -14.40 10.01 11.28
C GLU A 172 -15.00 11.30 11.83
N SER A 173 -14.28 11.98 12.74
CA SER A 173 -14.70 13.24 13.35
C SER A 173 -14.15 14.46 12.63
N ASN A 174 -13.67 14.30 11.39
CA ASN A 174 -13.06 15.37 10.59
C ASN A 174 -11.94 16.09 11.36
N SER A 175 -11.12 15.39 12.16
CA SER A 175 -10.04 16.03 12.93
C SER A 175 -8.91 16.55 12.03
N PRO A 176 -8.22 17.65 12.39
CA PRO A 176 -7.09 18.18 11.61
C PRO A 176 -5.98 17.14 11.41
N LEU A 177 -5.35 17.13 10.23
CA LEU A 177 -4.27 16.20 9.95
C LEU A 177 -3.07 16.48 10.86
N ARG A 178 -2.58 15.44 11.52
CA ARG A 178 -1.34 15.47 12.29
C ARG A 178 -0.57 14.18 12.10
N ILE A 179 0.75 14.28 12.08
CA ILE A 179 1.64 13.12 12.04
C ILE A 179 2.82 13.41 12.95
N LYS A 180 3.05 12.54 13.95
CA LYS A 180 4.26 12.63 14.76
C LYS A 180 5.49 12.31 13.91
N GLY A 181 6.60 13.02 14.10
CA GLY A 181 7.83 12.76 13.34
C GLY A 181 8.69 11.65 13.95
N SER A 182 8.56 11.41 15.26
CA SER A 182 9.42 10.49 16.04
C SER A 182 9.45 9.03 15.59
N TRP A 183 8.51 8.57 14.75
CA TRP A 183 8.60 7.23 14.15
C TRP A 183 9.73 7.12 13.13
N GLY A 184 10.12 8.23 12.48
CA GLY A 184 11.20 8.26 11.49
C GLY A 184 12.55 7.84 12.08
N GLU A 185 12.80 8.10 13.36
CA GLU A 185 14.02 7.66 14.08
C GLU A 185 14.11 6.13 14.21
N ARG A 186 12.95 5.45 14.23
CA ARG A 186 12.86 3.99 14.33
C ARG A 186 12.90 3.31 12.96
N LEU A 187 12.76 4.09 11.89
CA LEU A 187 12.84 3.60 10.52
C LEU A 187 14.29 3.59 10.05
N ILE A 188 14.88 2.39 9.94
CA ILE A 188 16.16 2.18 9.29
C ILE A 188 15.93 1.45 7.97
N LEU A 189 16.17 2.13 6.85
CA LEU A 189 15.99 1.57 5.52
C LEU A 189 17.09 0.54 5.21
N PRO A 190 16.79 -0.57 4.48
CA PRO A 190 17.82 -1.50 4.02
C PRO A 190 18.87 -0.84 3.12
N ALA A 191 20.13 -1.31 3.19
CA ALA A 191 21.26 -0.78 2.40
C ALA A 191 21.02 -0.71 0.88
N SER A 192 20.13 -1.55 0.35
CA SER A 192 19.78 -1.59 -1.08
C SER A 192 18.81 -0.50 -1.51
N VAL A 193 18.12 0.16 -0.57
CA VAL A 193 17.10 1.16 -0.89
C VAL A 193 17.77 2.38 -1.50
N SER A 194 17.20 2.86 -2.61
CA SER A 194 17.60 4.08 -3.33
C SER A 194 16.45 5.08 -3.47
N CYS A 195 15.22 4.67 -3.16
CA CYS A 195 14.04 5.52 -3.18
C CYS A 195 13.14 5.20 -1.98
N PHE A 196 12.80 6.22 -1.19
CA PHE A 196 11.82 6.12 -0.12
C PHE A 196 10.69 7.12 -0.34
N GLN A 197 9.45 6.68 -0.23
CA GLN A 197 8.28 7.50 -0.50
C GLN A 197 7.28 7.45 0.66
N ILE A 198 6.60 8.56 0.88
CA ILE A 198 5.41 8.63 1.73
C ILE A 198 4.28 9.18 0.87
N GLU A 199 3.20 8.42 0.75
CA GLU A 199 1.95 8.84 0.10
C GLU A 199 0.97 9.27 1.20
N LEU A 200 0.57 10.53 1.17
CA LEU A 200 -0.45 11.11 2.03
C LEU A 200 -1.71 11.29 1.22
N GLU A 201 -2.72 10.47 1.50
CA GLU A 201 -4.01 10.52 0.83
C GLU A 201 -5.06 11.15 1.75
N SER A 202 -5.86 12.04 1.18
CA SER A 202 -7.06 12.57 1.82
C SER A 202 -8.11 12.85 0.74
N ILE A 203 -9.26 13.37 1.14
CA ILE A 203 -10.29 13.86 0.22
C ILE A 203 -9.92 15.25 -0.34
N GLU A 204 -10.36 15.57 -1.56
CA GLU A 204 -9.98 16.79 -2.31
C GLU A 204 -10.28 18.07 -1.52
N ARG A 205 -11.36 18.12 -0.72
CA ARG A 205 -11.67 19.29 0.13
C ARG A 205 -10.60 19.58 1.20
N ARG A 206 -9.76 18.60 1.52
CA ARG A 206 -8.68 18.67 2.52
C ARG A 206 -7.29 18.77 1.88
N LYS A 207 -7.19 19.05 0.57
CA LYS A 207 -5.91 19.08 -0.15
C LYS A 207 -4.88 20.05 0.45
N GLU A 208 -5.32 21.19 0.97
CA GLU A 208 -4.42 22.18 1.60
C GLU A 208 -3.74 21.62 2.86
N GLU A 209 -4.43 20.76 3.61
CA GLU A 209 -3.82 20.04 4.75
C GLU A 209 -2.75 19.06 4.27
N VAL A 210 -3.06 18.32 3.20
CA VAL A 210 -2.13 17.35 2.61
C VAL A 210 -0.90 18.06 2.04
N ASP A 211 -1.09 19.16 1.31
CA ASP A 211 -0.02 19.97 0.71
C ASP A 211 0.90 20.55 1.78
N TYR A 212 0.33 21.10 2.86
CA TYR A 212 1.14 21.59 3.99
C TYR A 212 1.94 20.46 4.60
N VAL A 213 1.30 19.35 4.98
CA VAL A 213 2.00 18.25 5.68
C VAL A 213 3.07 17.64 4.77
N ALA A 214 2.79 17.47 3.48
CA ALA A 214 3.75 16.99 2.50
C ALA A 214 4.96 17.94 2.35
N THR A 215 4.71 19.25 2.29
CA THR A 215 5.77 20.28 2.17
C THR A 215 6.65 20.33 3.40
N GLU A 216 6.04 20.31 4.58
CA GLU A 216 6.73 20.31 5.87
C GLU A 216 7.55 19.04 6.05
N ALA A 217 6.99 17.87 5.70
CA ALA A 217 7.69 16.60 5.74
C ALA A 217 8.88 16.60 4.76
N ALA A 218 8.67 17.05 3.52
CA ALA A 218 9.73 17.12 2.51
C ALA A 218 10.91 18.00 2.95
N THR A 219 10.63 19.06 3.70
CA THR A 219 11.62 20.05 4.13
C THR A 219 12.32 19.65 5.43
N LYS A 220 11.57 19.11 6.39
CA LYS A 220 12.04 18.92 7.77
C LYS A 220 12.39 17.48 8.10
N TRP A 221 11.75 16.51 7.46
CA TRP A 221 11.99 15.10 7.77
C TRP A 221 13.14 14.52 6.98
N HIS A 222 13.87 13.65 7.64
CA HIS A 222 14.91 12.83 7.04
C HIS A 222 14.86 11.42 7.59
N PHE A 223 15.45 10.51 6.83
CA PHE A 223 15.49 9.09 7.16
C PHE A 223 16.91 8.56 7.02
N THR A 224 17.19 7.42 7.63
CA THR A 224 18.51 6.82 7.63
C THR A 224 18.46 5.43 7.04
N ARG A 225 19.43 5.13 6.19
CA ARG A 225 19.69 3.79 5.67
C ARG A 225 20.68 3.06 6.57
N SER A 226 20.65 1.73 6.57
CA SER A 226 21.45 0.89 7.47
C SER A 226 22.97 1.07 7.33
N ASP A 227 23.44 1.66 6.22
CA ASP A 227 24.84 2.03 6.01
C ASP A 227 25.20 3.44 6.48
N GLY A 228 24.27 4.15 7.14
CA GLY A 228 24.42 5.52 7.61
C GLY A 228 24.04 6.59 6.58
N THR A 229 23.71 6.23 5.33
CA THR A 229 23.30 7.20 4.31
C THR A 229 22.02 7.91 4.73
N ARG A 230 22.00 9.24 4.64
CA ARG A 230 20.79 10.04 4.90
C ARG A 230 19.93 10.13 3.65
N PHE A 231 18.62 10.08 3.87
CA PHE A 231 17.59 10.29 2.87
C PHE A 231 16.97 11.66 3.09
N LEU A 232 17.12 12.53 2.09
CA LEU A 232 16.61 13.90 2.12
C LEU A 232 15.60 14.12 0.99
N SER A 233 14.72 15.09 1.18
CA SER A 233 13.71 15.52 0.20
C SER A 233 13.72 17.05 0.07
N LYS A 234 12.87 17.55 -0.82
CA LYS A 234 12.59 18.96 -1.04
C LYS A 234 11.17 19.09 -1.62
N PRO A 235 10.50 20.24 -1.50
CA PRO A 235 9.13 20.41 -2.01
C PRO A 235 8.96 20.08 -3.50
N SER A 236 9.99 20.26 -4.34
CA SER A 236 9.94 19.88 -5.76
C SER A 236 9.99 18.37 -6.03
N ASN A 237 10.19 17.54 -4.99
CA ASN A 237 10.07 16.09 -5.08
C ASN A 237 8.66 15.59 -4.71
N ILE A 238 7.70 16.49 -4.53
CA ILE A 238 6.30 16.15 -4.26
C ILE A 238 5.59 15.93 -5.59
N ALA A 239 5.00 14.76 -5.76
CA ALA A 239 4.13 14.45 -6.89
C ALA A 239 2.68 14.37 -6.42
N ILE A 240 1.76 14.98 -7.17
CA ILE A 240 0.33 14.98 -6.86
C ILE A 240 -0.40 14.04 -7.81
N THR A 241 -1.26 13.19 -7.25
CA THR A 241 -2.20 12.38 -8.03
C THR A 241 -3.60 12.52 -7.46
N ARG A 242 -4.61 12.21 -8.29
CA ARG A 242 -6.02 12.27 -7.92
C ARG A 242 -6.73 11.05 -8.45
N TRP A 243 -7.74 10.61 -7.72
CA TRP A 243 -8.60 9.53 -8.14
C TRP A 243 -9.95 9.65 -7.44
N SER A 244 -10.95 8.93 -7.93
CA SER A 244 -12.28 8.93 -7.32
C SER A 244 -12.69 7.50 -6.97
N GLY A 245 -13.30 7.33 -5.80
CA GLY A 245 -13.66 6.02 -5.26
C GLY A 245 -15.03 6.04 -4.60
N SER A 246 -15.51 4.86 -4.19
CA SER A 246 -16.79 4.76 -3.47
C SER A 246 -16.74 5.54 -2.15
N SER A 247 -17.86 6.13 -1.75
CA SER A 247 -18.07 6.66 -0.40
C SER A 247 -18.44 5.60 0.64
N MET A 248 -18.55 4.34 0.24
CA MET A 248 -18.73 3.20 1.14
C MET A 248 -17.41 2.82 1.79
N LEU A 249 -17.21 3.22 3.04
CA LEU A 249 -16.00 2.94 3.82
C LEU A 249 -16.40 2.30 5.15
N GLY A 250 -16.00 1.04 5.34
CA GLY A 250 -16.34 0.29 6.56
C GLY A 250 -17.83 -0.02 6.67
N ARG A 251 -18.50 -0.31 5.55
CA ARG A 251 -19.96 -0.50 5.47
C ARG A 251 -20.79 0.71 5.88
N GLU A 252 -20.21 1.90 5.81
CA GLU A 252 -20.93 3.15 5.96
C GLU A 252 -20.74 4.03 4.72
N ARG A 253 -21.81 4.67 4.28
CA ARG A 253 -21.78 5.68 3.23
C ARG A 253 -21.44 7.03 3.84
N TRP A 254 -20.25 7.56 3.58
CA TRP A 254 -19.76 8.82 4.13
C TRP A 254 -20.29 10.03 3.36
N VAL A 255 -21.58 10.34 3.56
CA VAL A 255 -22.31 11.40 2.86
C VAL A 255 -21.72 12.80 3.08
N ARG A 256 -21.09 13.06 4.22
CA ARG A 256 -20.40 14.32 4.53
C ARG A 256 -19.36 14.71 3.50
N ASP A 257 -18.65 13.72 2.96
CA ASP A 257 -17.45 13.91 2.16
C ASP A 257 -17.69 13.65 0.66
N GLU A 258 -18.94 13.35 0.27
CA GLU A 258 -19.30 13.08 -1.12
C GLU A 258 -19.15 14.30 -2.03
N ALA A 259 -18.36 14.11 -3.09
CA ALA A 259 -18.28 15.05 -4.20
C ALA A 259 -19.43 14.83 -5.19
N ARG A 260 -19.86 13.57 -5.34
CA ARG A 260 -20.97 13.11 -6.20
C ARG A 260 -21.69 11.94 -5.49
N PRO A 261 -22.94 11.62 -5.88
CA PRO A 261 -23.68 10.50 -5.27
C PRO A 261 -22.86 9.22 -5.18
N GLY A 262 -22.60 8.77 -3.96
CA GLY A 262 -21.87 7.52 -3.70
C GLY A 262 -20.36 7.58 -3.96
N GLN A 263 -19.78 8.76 -4.19
CA GLN A 263 -18.39 8.91 -4.64
C GLN A 263 -17.61 10.00 -3.89
N LEU A 264 -16.38 9.65 -3.50
CA LEU A 264 -15.38 10.54 -2.94
C LEU A 264 -14.33 10.90 -3.99
N ASP A 265 -13.84 12.14 -3.94
CA ASP A 265 -12.67 12.58 -4.69
C ASP A 265 -11.46 12.62 -3.77
N TYR A 266 -10.41 11.89 -4.14
CA TYR A 266 -9.18 11.76 -3.39
C TYR A 266 -8.06 12.60 -3.99
N TYR A 267 -7.27 13.17 -3.09
CA TYR A 267 -6.06 13.94 -3.35
C TYR A 267 -4.89 13.27 -2.64
N VAL A 268 -3.85 12.91 -3.39
CA VAL A 268 -2.69 12.20 -2.87
C VAL A 268 -1.43 12.99 -3.17
N ALA A 269 -0.69 13.35 -2.11
CA ALA A 269 0.66 13.88 -2.23
C ALA A 269 1.70 12.78 -1.92
N THR A 270 2.58 12.52 -2.88
CA THR A 270 3.69 11.58 -2.74
C THR A 270 4.98 12.35 -2.56
N VAL A 271 5.55 12.30 -1.36
CA VAL A 271 6.85 12.89 -1.06
C VAL A 271 7.94 11.85 -1.29
N THR A 272 8.99 12.19 -2.04
CA THR A 272 10.09 11.27 -2.36
C THR A 272 11.41 11.72 -1.74
N TRP A 273 11.98 10.87 -0.87
CA TRP A 273 13.33 11.01 -0.33
C TRP A 273 14.33 10.15 -1.11
N ARG A 274 15.52 10.69 -1.33
CA ARG A 274 16.62 10.01 -2.02
C ARG A 274 17.92 10.08 -1.21
N PRO A 275 18.87 9.15 -1.45
CA PRO A 275 20.21 9.20 -0.87
C PRO A 275 20.85 10.58 -1.09
N SER A 276 21.25 11.22 0.01
CA SER A 276 22.03 12.45 -0.04
C SER A 276 23.52 12.12 -0.13
N PRO A 277 24.30 12.83 -0.97
CA PRO A 277 25.76 12.73 -0.99
C PRO A 277 26.42 13.42 0.22
N GLU A 278 25.66 14.13 1.05
CA GLU A 278 26.18 14.80 2.25
C GLU A 278 26.77 13.78 3.25
N SER A 279 27.88 14.18 3.88
CA SER A 279 28.57 13.38 4.89
C SER A 279 27.61 12.95 6.02
N PRO A 280 27.74 11.72 6.55
CA PRO A 280 26.95 11.27 7.69
C PRO A 280 27.10 12.26 8.86
N LYS A 281 25.97 12.78 9.38
CA LYS A 281 25.98 13.53 10.65
C LYS A 281 25.96 12.55 11.83
N PRO A 282 26.63 12.86 12.97
CA PRO A 282 26.81 11.92 14.07
C PRO A 282 25.52 11.42 14.73
N ARG A 283 24.39 12.15 14.59
CA ARG A 283 23.03 11.69 14.87
C ARG A 283 22.04 12.43 13.97
N PRO A 284 21.00 11.76 13.43
CA PRO A 284 19.87 12.45 12.83
C PRO A 284 19.16 13.29 13.89
N ASP A 285 18.81 14.54 13.56
CA ASP A 285 17.91 15.33 14.39
C ASP A 285 16.55 14.64 14.44
N LYS A 286 15.81 14.79 15.53
CA LYS A 286 14.46 14.21 15.59
C LYS A 286 13.58 14.86 14.54
N ASN A 287 12.87 14.04 13.77
CA ASN A 287 11.86 14.57 12.85
C ASN A 287 10.77 15.27 13.68
N PRO A 288 10.49 16.56 13.44
CA PRO A 288 9.46 17.28 14.19
C PRO A 288 8.08 16.72 13.87
N ASP A 289 7.17 16.82 14.85
CA ASP A 289 5.75 16.58 14.61
C ASP A 289 5.20 17.64 13.66
N ILE A 290 4.33 17.24 12.73
CA ILE A 290 3.67 18.13 11.79
C ILE A 290 2.17 18.08 12.09
N ARG A 291 1.55 19.25 12.24
CA ARG A 291 0.14 19.37 12.57
C ARG A 291 -0.47 20.55 11.83
N VAL A 292 -1.67 20.34 11.30
CA VAL A 292 -2.55 21.40 10.85
C VAL A 292 -3.18 22.10 12.06
N ASP A 293 -2.93 23.39 12.21
CA ASP A 293 -3.37 24.21 13.34
C ASP A 293 -4.12 25.50 12.93
N TRP A 294 -4.43 25.65 11.64
CA TRP A 294 -5.27 26.74 11.12
C TRP A 294 -6.71 26.30 10.86
N ASP A 295 -7.57 27.28 10.62
CA ASP A 295 -8.98 27.08 10.29
C ASP A 295 -9.14 26.37 8.95
N ARG A 296 -10.05 25.39 8.92
CA ARG A 296 -10.26 24.51 7.77
C ARG A 296 -11.63 24.75 7.14
N PRO A 297 -11.80 24.51 5.83
CA PRO A 297 -13.12 24.47 5.22
C PRO A 297 -14.04 23.51 5.97
N ALA A 298 -15.18 24.02 6.43
CA ALA A 298 -16.20 23.20 7.06
C ALA A 298 -16.74 22.19 6.03
N PRO A 299 -16.98 20.94 6.44
CA PRO A 299 -17.69 20.01 5.57
C PRO A 299 -19.13 20.49 5.34
N LYS A 300 -19.80 19.88 4.36
CA LYS A 300 -21.25 20.09 4.20
C LYS A 300 -21.95 19.77 5.52
N GLN A 301 -22.78 20.70 6.00
CA GLN A 301 -23.60 20.46 7.18
C GLN A 301 -24.77 19.56 6.79
N LEU A 302 -24.64 18.28 7.12
CA LEU A 302 -25.69 17.29 7.02
C LEU A 302 -26.04 16.83 8.43
N GLU A 303 -27.24 16.28 8.59
CA GLU A 303 -27.68 15.75 9.88
C GLU A 303 -26.86 14.53 10.34
N TYR A 304 -26.30 13.80 9.38
CA TYR A 304 -25.47 12.63 9.61
C TYR A 304 -24.19 12.73 8.79
N ASP A 305 -23.07 12.36 9.41
CA ASP A 305 -21.77 12.28 8.72
C ASP A 305 -21.69 11.05 7.78
N SER A 306 -22.30 9.95 8.22
CA SER A 306 -22.36 8.68 7.51
C SER A 306 -23.71 7.98 7.71
N ILE A 307 -24.05 7.06 6.80
CA ILE A 307 -25.25 6.22 6.86
C ILE A 307 -24.84 4.75 6.75
N PRO A 308 -25.20 3.87 7.70
CA PRO A 308 -24.87 2.45 7.62
C PRO A 308 -25.48 1.78 6.39
N GLU A 309 -24.74 0.87 5.76
CA GLU A 309 -25.17 0.11 4.57
C GLU A 309 -26.52 -0.59 4.80
N GLU A 310 -26.67 -1.25 5.94
CA GLU A 310 -27.92 -1.93 6.31
C GLU A 310 -29.10 -0.96 6.36
N SER A 311 -28.89 0.27 6.84
CA SER A 311 -29.94 1.29 6.91
C SER A 311 -30.32 1.80 5.53
N LEU A 312 -29.35 1.96 4.61
CA LEU A 312 -29.64 2.27 3.22
C LEU A 312 -30.54 1.20 2.57
N MET A 313 -30.23 -0.07 2.83
CA MET A 313 -31.02 -1.21 2.32
C MET A 313 -32.43 -1.24 2.92
N TYR A 314 -32.58 -1.17 4.25
CA TYR A 314 -33.88 -1.24 4.91
C TYR A 314 -34.78 -0.04 4.57
N ALA A 315 -34.21 1.16 4.48
CA ALA A 315 -34.93 2.37 4.09
C ALA A 315 -35.18 2.45 2.57
N ARG A 316 -34.65 1.51 1.78
CA ARG A 316 -34.70 1.49 0.31
C ARG A 316 -34.19 2.79 -0.31
N ILE A 317 -33.14 3.36 0.26
CA ILE A 317 -32.51 4.59 -0.23
C ILE A 317 -31.72 4.24 -1.51
N PRO A 318 -32.04 4.85 -2.66
CA PRO A 318 -31.32 4.57 -3.90
C PRO A 318 -29.81 4.88 -3.78
N PRO A 319 -28.93 4.04 -4.36
CA PRO A 319 -27.49 4.26 -4.29
C PRO A 319 -27.04 5.53 -5.03
N ASN A 320 -27.83 6.00 -6.00
CA ASN A 320 -27.58 7.21 -6.78
C ASN A 320 -28.23 8.47 -6.20
N SER A 321 -28.92 8.39 -5.05
CA SER A 321 -29.44 9.57 -4.36
C SER A 321 -28.30 10.47 -3.93
N THR A 322 -28.51 11.79 -3.94
CA THR A 322 -27.51 12.73 -3.41
C THR A 322 -27.29 12.52 -1.91
N ALA A 323 -26.19 13.08 -1.38
CA ALA A 323 -25.90 13.04 0.04
C ALA A 323 -27.04 13.64 0.88
N GLU A 324 -27.61 14.75 0.42
CA GLU A 324 -28.72 15.48 1.05
C GLU A 324 -30.03 14.66 1.03
N GLU A 325 -30.35 14.05 -0.11
CA GLU A 325 -31.52 13.16 -0.26
C GLU A 325 -31.39 11.93 0.64
N ALA A 326 -30.22 11.28 0.64
CA ALA A 326 -29.95 10.10 1.45
C ALA A 326 -30.04 10.41 2.95
N ALA A 327 -29.45 11.52 3.39
CA ALA A 327 -29.52 11.96 4.79
C ALA A 327 -30.96 12.24 5.23
N THR A 328 -31.74 12.95 4.39
CA THR A 328 -33.15 13.25 4.67
C THR A 328 -34.01 11.99 4.73
N ALA A 329 -33.82 11.06 3.78
CA ALA A 329 -34.55 9.80 3.76
C ALA A 329 -34.22 8.94 4.98
N TYR A 330 -32.94 8.88 5.38
CA TYR A 330 -32.50 8.15 6.56
C TYR A 330 -33.04 8.73 7.86
N TYR A 331 -33.07 10.06 7.99
CA TYR A 331 -33.72 10.75 9.11
C TYR A 331 -35.18 10.30 9.25
N GLY A 332 -35.95 10.39 8.16
CA GLY A 332 -37.35 9.97 8.14
C GLY A 332 -37.55 8.50 8.51
N PHE A 333 -36.63 7.62 8.08
CA PHE A 333 -36.64 6.20 8.43
C PHE A 333 -36.37 5.95 9.93
N LYS A 334 -35.38 6.62 10.53
CA LYS A 334 -35.07 6.48 11.96
C LYS A 334 -36.20 6.97 12.84
N HIS A 335 -36.80 8.12 12.51
CA HIS A 335 -37.90 8.68 13.29
C HIS A 335 -39.18 7.83 13.23
N LYS A 336 -39.46 7.17 12.10
CA LYS A 336 -40.56 6.21 12.01
C LYS A 336 -40.29 4.93 12.78
N SER A 337 -39.06 4.42 12.74
CA SER A 337 -38.67 3.19 13.45
C SER A 337 -38.71 3.34 14.98
N LEU A 338 -38.41 4.55 15.51
CA LEU A 338 -38.50 4.85 16.94
C LEU A 338 -39.94 4.93 17.46
N MET A 339 -40.94 5.11 16.59
CA MET A 339 -42.36 5.12 16.99
C MET A 339 -42.99 3.70 17.06
N ILE A 340 -42.25 2.64 16.74
CA ILE A 340 -42.78 1.26 16.67
C ILE A 340 -42.35 0.41 17.89
N ILE A 341 -41.72 0.98 18.92
CA ILE A 341 -41.48 0.28 20.19
C ILE A 341 -42.72 0.47 21.08
N PRO A 342 -43.56 -0.57 21.31
CA PRO A 342 -44.68 -0.45 22.24
C PRO A 342 -44.12 -0.35 23.66
N SER A 343 -44.81 0.44 24.49
CA SER A 343 -44.56 0.58 25.93
C SER A 343 -44.93 -0.68 26.70
#